data_AF-A0A924V7K0-F1
#
_entry.id   AF-A0A924V7K0-F1
#
_cell.length_a   1.000
_cell.length_b   1.000
_cell.length_c   1.000
_cell.angle_alpha   90.00
_cell.angle_beta   90.00
_cell.angle_gamma   90.00
#
_symmetry.space_group_name_H-M   'P 1'
#
loop_
_entity.id
_entity.type
_entity.pdbx_description
1 polymer ?
#
loop_
_entity_poly.entity_id
_entity_poly.type
_entity_poly.pdbx_seq_one_letter_code
_entity_poly.pdbx_strand_id
1 'polypeptide(L)' 'MRLNLRGETLELLPEKAFLWVEKAMLVLSDLHLGKADSLQAQGVPIPSR' A
#
# COMPACT_ATOMS: atom_id res chain seq x y z
N MET A 1 -6.71 12.98 -2.05
CA MET A 1 -6.47 14.25 -1.30
C MET A 1 -5.05 14.69 -1.56
N ARG A 2 -4.76 15.99 -1.70
CA ARG A 2 -3.38 16.46 -1.91
C ARG A 2 -2.84 17.11 -0.64
N LEU A 3 -1.63 16.72 -0.25
CA LEU A 3 -0.89 17.26 0.89
C LEU A 3 0.41 17.91 0.41
N ASN A 4 0.80 19.00 1.04
CA ASN A 4 2.14 19.58 0.89
C ASN A 4 2.89 19.38 2.20
N LEU A 5 4.05 18.72 2.15
CA LEU A 5 4.90 18.45 3.30
C LEU A 5 6.33 18.86 2.99
N ARG A 6 6.84 19.87 3.70
CA ARG A 6 8.20 20.42 3.48
C ARG A 6 8.48 20.79 2.02
N GLY A 7 7.47 21.26 1.29
CA GLY A 7 7.58 21.63 -0.12
C GLY A 7 7.36 20.49 -1.11
N GLU A 8 7.18 19.25 -0.64
CA GLU A 8 6.90 18.09 -1.48
C GLU A 8 5.40 17.82 -1.57
N THR A 9 4.91 17.43 -2.75
CA THR A 9 3.51 17.17 -3.03
C THR A 9 3.20 15.69 -2.96
N LEU A 10 2.37 15.31 -1.99
CA LEU A 10 1.85 13.96 -1.85
C LEU A 10 0.39 13.91 -2.25
N GLU A 11 0.06 13.10 -3.25
CA GLU A 11 -1.31 12.82 -3.64
C GLU A 11 -1.76 11.49 -3.04
N LEU A 12 -2.61 11.56 -2.02
CA LEU A 12 -3.17 10.39 -1.35
C LEU A 12 -4.27 9.76 -2.21
N LEU A 13 -4.11 8.46 -2.46
CA LEU A 13 -4.99 7.62 -3.24
C LEU A 13 -5.90 6.78 -2.31
N PRO A 14 -7.15 6.49 -2.72
CA PRO A 14 -8.06 5.66 -1.93
C PRO A 14 -7.54 4.22 -1.72
N GLU A 15 -6.60 3.75 -2.55
CA GLU A 15 -6.00 2.41 -2.52
C GLU A 15 -4.93 2.22 -1.42
N LYS A 16 -4.89 3.09 -0.40
CA LYS A 16 -3.88 3.07 0.68
C LYS A 16 -2.44 3.25 0.17
N ALA A 17 -2.29 4.14 -0.82
CA ALA A 17 -1.01 4.53 -1.38
C ALA A 17 -0.96 6.06 -1.56
N PHE A 18 0.21 6.59 -1.89
CA PHE A 18 0.32 7.97 -2.33
C PHE A 18 1.34 8.13 -3.46
N LEU A 19 1.08 9.09 -4.35
CA LEU A 19 2.04 9.55 -5.34
C LEU A 19 2.87 10.70 -4.76
N TRP A 20 4.19 10.57 -4.83
CA TRP A 20 5.13 11.65 -4.57
C TRP A 20 5.52 12.28 -5.91
N VAL A 21 4.92 13.42 -6.22
CA VAL A 21 4.88 14.00 -7.57
C VAL A 21 6.27 14.41 -8.05
N GLU A 22 7.01 15.16 -7.24
CA GLU A 22 8.35 15.68 -7.57
C GLU A 22 9.38 14.57 -7.77
N LYS A 23 9.13 13.37 -7.22
CA LYS A 23 9.98 12.18 -7.37
C LYS A 23 9.47 11.20 -8.42
N ALA A 24 8.30 11.46 -9.03
CA ALA A 24 7.60 10.53 -9.92
C ALA A 24 7.49 9.11 -9.32
N MET A 25 7.13 9.02 -8.04
CA MET A 25 7.18 7.78 -7.26
C MET A 25 5.81 7.42 -6.69
N LEU A 26 5.42 6.15 -6.83
CA LEU A 26 4.29 5.57 -6.10
C LEU A 26 4.82 4.91 -4.83
N VAL A 27 4.31 5.33 -3.68
CA VAL A 27 4.72 4.80 -2.37
C VAL A 27 3.58 3.99 -1.77
N LEU A 28 3.93 2.78 -1.32
CA LEU A 28 3.04 1.83 -0.66
C LEU A 28 3.70 1.35 0.64
N SER A 29 2.91 0.91 1.61
CA SER A 29 3.41 0.23 2.81
C SER A 29 2.64 -1.08 3.04
N ASP A 30 3.24 -2.00 3.78
CA ASP A 30 2.53 -3.15 4.35
C ASP A 30 1.81 -4.04 3.32
N LEU A 31 2.41 -4.24 2.15
CA LEU A 31 1.80 -5.06 1.08
C LEU A 31 1.58 -6.53 1.49
N HIS A 32 2.42 -7.07 2.39
CA HIS A 32 2.31 -8.45 2.90
C HIS A 32 2.11 -9.52 1.80
N LEU A 33 2.89 -9.42 0.71
CA LEU A 33 2.87 -10.40 -0.37
C LEU A 33 3.16 -11.80 0.19
N GLY A 34 2.38 -12.80 -0.23
CA GLY A 34 2.51 -14.19 0.23
C GLY A 34 2.03 -14.47 1.67
N LYS A 35 1.48 -13.47 2.38
CA LYS A 35 0.89 -13.70 3.73
C LYS A 35 -0.30 -14.66 3.67
N ALA A 36 -1.15 -14.53 2.65
CA ALA A 36 -2.29 -15.44 2.46
C ALA A 36 -1.79 -16.89 2.25
N ASP A 37 -0.84 -17.09 1.34
CA ASP A 37 -0.27 -18.42 1.06
C ASP A 37 0.42 -19.03 2.29
N SER A 38 1.18 -18.21 3.04
CA SER A 38 1.86 -18.64 4.26
C SER A 38 0.88 -19.02 5.36
N LEU A 39 -0.21 -18.28 5.51
CA LEU A 39 -1.28 -18.58 6.46
C LEU A 39 -2.05 -19.84 6.04
N GLN A 40 -2.35 -19.99 4.75
CA GLN A 40 -2.99 -21.19 4.21
C GLN A 40 -2.13 -22.44 4.42
N ALA A 41 -0.82 -22.35 4.19
CA ALA A 41 0.13 -23.44 4.43
C ALA A 41 0.20 -23.85 5.91
N GLN A 42 -0.08 -22.93 6.83
CA GLN A 42 -0.19 -23.19 8.27
C GLN A 42 -1.58 -23.68 8.70
N GLY A 43 -2.48 -23.95 7.74
CA GLY A 43 -3.83 -24.43 8.02
C GLY A 43 -4.78 -23.34 8.53
N VAL A 44 -4.41 -22.07 8.46
CA VAL A 44 -5.31 -20.95 8.81
C VAL A 44 -6.33 -20.78 7.68
N PRO A 45 -7.65 -20.87 7.96
CA PRO A 45 -8.66 -20.66 6.93
C PRO A 45 -8.58 -19.24 6.38
N ILE A 46 -8.37 -19.14 5.07
CA ILE A 46 -8.44 -17.86 4.35
C ILE A 46 -9.85 -17.72 3.78
N PRO A 47 -10.55 -16.59 4.00
CA PRO A 47 -11.82 -16.33 3.35
C PRO A 47 -11.63 -16.36 1.82
N SER A 48 -12.22 -17.35 1.15
CA SER A 48 -12.44 -17.29 -0.28
C SER A 48 -13.61 -16.33 -0.50
N ARG A 49 -13.33 -15.25 -1.22
CA ARG A 49 -14.24 -14.14 -1.47
C ARG A 49 -15.67 -14.57 -1.82
#